data_AF-A0A3D2Q6J3-F1
#
_entry.id   AF-A0A3D2Q6J3-F1
#
_cell.length_a   1.000
_cell.length_b   1.000
_cell.length_c   1.000
_cell.angle_alpha   90.00
_cell.angle_beta   90.00
_cell.angle_gamma   90.00
#
_symmetry.space_group_name_H-M   'P 1'
#
loop_
_entity.id
_entity.type
_entity.pdbx_description
1 polymer ?
#
loop_
_entity_poly.entity_id
_entity_poly.type
_entity_poly.pdbx_seq_one_letter_code
_entity_poly.pdbx_strand_id
1 'polypeptide(L)'
;MEGSWLFFMAILGAAILGKLIGNYYPARWSHLSVHTSLLIAVSRLPRAEASIIVLDFASQKQVLSQGVYSALSLTILFTSLLTPFGVRLVRRLKPLSSV
;
A
#
# COMPACT_ATOMS: atom_id res chain seq x y z
N MET A 1 -14.96 -10.12 19.48
CA MET A 1 -14.99 -9.36 18.21
C MET A 1 -14.04 -8.16 18.21
N GLU A 2 -13.43 -7.77 19.33
CA GLU A 2 -12.55 -6.57 19.41
C GLU A 2 -11.14 -6.77 18.82
N GLY A 3 -10.59 -7.98 18.83
CA GLY A 3 -9.25 -8.26 18.28
C GLY A 3 -9.14 -8.16 16.75
N SER A 4 -10.27 -8.25 16.04
CA SER A 4 -10.30 -8.30 14.57
C SER A 4 -9.95 -6.94 13.93
N TRP A 5 -10.32 -5.83 14.58
CA TRP A 5 -10.06 -4.49 14.06
C TRP A 5 -8.60 -4.08 14.26
N LEU A 6 -8.01 -4.41 15.41
CA LEU A 6 -6.59 -4.20 15.69
C LEU A 6 -5.72 -4.97 14.69
N PHE A 7 -6.09 -6.21 14.39
CA PHE A 7 -5.40 -7.02 13.38
C PHE A 7 -5.47 -6.39 11.99
N PHE A 8 -6.65 -5.90 11.58
CA PHE A 8 -6.82 -5.18 10.31
C PHE A 8 -5.95 -3.91 10.25
N MET A 9 -5.96 -3.08 11.30
CA MET A 9 -5.14 -1.87 11.38
C MET A 9 -3.64 -2.18 11.33
N ALA A 10 -3.20 -3.24 12.01
CA ALA A 10 -1.81 -3.68 11.98
C ALA A 10 -1.38 -4.13 10.58
N ILE A 11 -2.20 -4.95 9.90
CA ILE A 11 -1.94 -5.37 8.52
C ILE A 11 -1.93 -4.17 7.59
N LEU A 12 -2.91 -3.26 7.70
CA LEU A 12 -3.00 -2.09 6.85
C LEU A 12 -1.77 -1.18 7.02
N GLY A 13 -1.35 -0.93 8.26
CA GLY A 13 -0.15 -0.16 8.58
C GLY A 13 1.11 -0.81 8.00
N ALA A 14 1.33 -2.10 8.27
CA ALA A 14 2.46 -2.85 7.72
C ALA A 14 2.45 -2.86 6.19
N ALA A 15 1.27 -2.99 5.59
CA ALA A 15 1.09 -3.01 4.15
C ALA A 15 1.40 -1.66 3.49
N ILE A 16 1.03 -0.54 4.12
CA ILE A 16 1.34 0.80 3.61
C ILE A 16 2.83 1.11 3.82
N LEU A 17 3.33 0.96 5.05
CA LEU A 17 4.70 1.30 5.40
C LEU A 17 5.71 0.44 4.64
N GLY A 18 5.51 -0.88 4.58
CA GLY A 18 6.39 -1.78 3.85
C GLY A 18 6.52 -1.43 2.37
N LYS A 19 5.41 -1.01 1.73
CA LYS A 19 5.46 -0.55 0.34
C LYS A 19 6.08 0.84 0.17
N LEU A 20 5.76 1.78 1.06
CA LEU A 20 6.34 3.11 0.99
C LEU A 20 7.86 3.03 1.16
N ILE A 21 8.33 2.35 2.19
CA ILE A 21 9.75 2.14 2.48
C ILE A 21 10.41 1.35 1.34
N GLY A 22 9.82 0.21 0.95
CA GLY A 22 10.37 -0.67 -0.07
C GLY A 22 10.51 -0.03 -1.45
N ASN A 23 9.68 0.96 -1.78
CA ASN A 23 9.78 1.68 -3.06
C ASN A 23 10.56 3.00 -2.95
N TYR A 24 10.51 3.67 -1.80
CA TYR A 24 11.18 4.96 -1.59
C TYR A 24 12.71 4.81 -1.53
N TYR A 25 13.21 3.85 -0.75
CA TYR A 25 14.66 3.69 -0.55
C TYR A 25 15.41 3.33 -1.85
N PRO A 26 14.95 2.36 -2.67
CA PRO A 26 15.59 2.07 -3.95
C PRO A 26 15.55 3.27 -4.89
N ALA A 27 14.43 4.00 -4.95
CA ALA A 27 14.31 5.21 -5.77
C ALA A 27 15.31 6.30 -5.34
N ARG A 28 15.57 6.43 -4.03
CA ARG A 28 16.60 7.34 -3.49
C ARG A 28 18.01 6.86 -3.80
N TRP A 29 18.26 5.55 -3.78
CA TRP A 29 19.54 4.98 -4.18
C TRP A 29 19.81 5.20 -5.67
N SER A 30 18.77 5.24 -6.50
CA SER A 30 18.86 5.64 -7.92
C SER A 30 19.02 7.15 -8.13
N HIS A 31 19.40 7.93 -7.11
CA HIS A 31 19.62 9.38 -7.17
C HIS A 31 18.39 10.23 -7.55
N LEU A 32 17.17 9.71 -7.41
CA LEU A 32 15.95 10.50 -7.65
C LEU A 32 15.67 11.46 -6.49
N SER A 33 15.08 12.63 -6.79
CA SER A 33 14.71 13.62 -5.77
C SER A 33 13.70 13.04 -4.77
N VAL A 34 13.70 13.56 -3.54
CA VAL A 34 12.78 13.11 -2.46
C VAL A 34 11.32 13.16 -2.92
N HIS A 35 10.95 14.23 -3.63
CA HIS A 35 9.61 14.38 -4.19
C HIS A 35 9.30 13.28 -5.23
N THR A 36 10.22 13.01 -6.15
CA THR A 36 10.04 11.96 -7.17
C THR A 36 10.00 10.57 -6.56
N SER A 37 10.87 10.27 -5.59
CA SER A 37 10.87 8.99 -4.87
C SER A 37 9.58 8.76 -4.09
N LEU A 38 9.06 9.78 -3.41
CA LEU A 38 7.76 9.71 -2.73
C LEU A 38 6.60 9.53 -3.71
N LEU A 39 6.62 10.24 -4.84
CA LEU A 39 5.60 10.12 -5.88
C LEU A 39 5.59 8.70 -6.47
N ILE A 40 6.76 8.11 -6.71
CA ILE A 40 6.89 6.71 -7.16
C ILE A 40 6.35 5.77 -6.08
N ALA A 41 6.78 5.93 -4.83
CA ALA A 41 6.35 5.04 -3.75
C ALA A 41 4.83 5.06 -3.55
N VAL A 42 4.23 6.25 -3.58
CA VAL A 42 2.79 6.45 -3.39
C VAL A 42 2.00 6.00 -4.61
N SER A 43 2.47 6.24 -5.83
CA SER A 43 1.78 5.76 -7.06
C SER A 43 1.75 4.23 -7.18
N ARG A 44 2.63 3.53 -6.46
CA ARG A 44 2.73 2.05 -6.42
C ARG A 44 2.01 1.42 -5.22
N LEU A 45 1.29 2.21 -4.41
CA LEU A 45 0.40 1.72 -3.35
C LEU A 45 -0.76 0.84 -3.84
N PRO A 46 -1.40 1.07 -5.00
CA PRO A 46 -2.52 0.25 -5.45
C PRO A 46 -2.16 -1.23 -5.50
N ARG A 47 -3.12 -2.03 -5.08
CA ARG A 47 -3.10 -3.49 -5.09
C ARG A 47 -4.37 -3.89 -5.79
N ALA A 48 -4.30 -4.23 -7.06
CA ALA A 48 -5.50 -4.61 -7.80
C ALA A 48 -5.34 -6.04 -8.32
N GLU A 49 -4.61 -6.23 -9.40
CA GLU A 49 -4.68 -7.48 -10.16
C GLU A 49 -4.04 -8.67 -9.43
N ALA A 50 -2.74 -8.62 -9.16
CA ALA A 50 -2.04 -9.77 -8.56
C ALA A 50 -2.53 -10.09 -7.14
N SER A 51 -2.99 -9.08 -6.38
CA SER A 51 -3.42 -9.26 -4.99
C SER A 51 -4.76 -9.98 -4.87
N ILE A 52 -5.71 -9.66 -5.77
CA ILE A 52 -7.02 -10.31 -5.80
C ILE A 52 -6.88 -11.75 -6.27
N ILE A 53 -6.03 -12.02 -7.27
CA ILE A 53 -5.75 -13.38 -7.76
C ILE A 53 -5.20 -14.27 -6.64
N VAL A 54 -4.20 -13.80 -5.89
CA VAL A 54 -3.60 -14.56 -4.78
C VAL A 54 -4.61 -14.77 -3.65
N LEU A 55 -5.43 -13.76 -3.35
CA LEU A 55 -6.46 -13.84 -2.33
C LEU A 55 -7.54 -14.88 -2.67
N ASP A 56 -7.99 -14.88 -3.92
CA ASP A 56 -8.97 -15.84 -4.43
C ASP A 56 -8.40 -17.27 -4.41
N PHE A 57 -7.19 -17.45 -4.94
CA PHE A 57 -6.50 -18.75 -4.90
C PHE A 57 -6.33 -19.29 -3.47
N ALA A 58 -5.95 -18.44 -2.52
CA ALA A 58 -5.77 -18.82 -1.12
C ALA A 58 -7.12 -19.16 -0.43
N SER A 59 -8.21 -18.50 -0.84
CA SER A 59 -9.57 -18.83 -0.39
C SER A 59 -10.04 -20.19 -0.92
N GLN A 60 -9.82 -20.47 -2.20
CA GLN A 60 -10.15 -21.77 -2.80
C GLN A 60 -9.40 -22.94 -2.15
N LYS A 61 -8.16 -22.71 -1.70
CA LYS A 61 -7.36 -23.69 -0.95
C LYS A 61 -7.74 -23.79 0.54
N GLN A 62 -8.76 -23.05 0.98
CA GLN A 62 -9.21 -22.98 2.38
C GLN A 62 -8.08 -22.59 3.37
N VAL A 63 -7.04 -21.89 2.88
CA VAL A 63 -5.91 -21.44 3.69
C VAL A 63 -6.29 -20.23 4.55
N LEU A 64 -7.30 -19.47 4.11
CA LEU A 64 -7.74 -18.25 4.77
C LEU A 64 -9.02 -18.48 5.57
N SER A 65 -9.02 -18.04 6.82
CA SER A 65 -10.27 -17.87 7.57
C SER A 65 -11.05 -16.67 7.04
N GLN A 66 -12.38 -16.70 7.23
CA GLN A 66 -13.28 -15.63 6.78
C GLN A 66 -12.85 -14.24 7.28
N GLY A 67 -12.33 -14.15 8.50
CA GLY A 67 -11.84 -12.91 9.08
C GLY A 67 -10.59 -12.37 8.36
N VAL A 68 -9.64 -13.24 8.01
CA VAL A 68 -8.42 -12.84 7.29
C VAL A 68 -8.76 -12.45 5.85
N TYR A 69 -9.63 -13.21 5.18
CA TYR A 69 -10.09 -12.88 3.83
C TYR A 69 -10.73 -11.48 3.77
N SER A 70 -11.61 -11.18 4.73
CA SER A 70 -12.27 -9.88 4.83
C SER A 70 -11.28 -8.75 5.10
N ALA A 71 -10.33 -8.94 6.02
CA ALA A 71 -9.31 -7.95 6.35
C ALA A 71 -8.38 -7.64 5.15
N LEU A 72 -7.97 -8.67 4.41
CA LEU A 72 -7.14 -8.50 3.21
C LEU A 72 -7.91 -7.79 2.09
N SER A 73 -9.17 -8.19 1.85
CA SER A 73 -10.04 -7.52 0.87
C SER A 73 -10.19 -6.03 1.18
N LEU A 74 -10.50 -5.70 2.45
CA LEU A 74 -10.60 -4.32 2.90
C LEU A 74 -9.28 -3.57 2.74
N THR A 75 -8.14 -4.21 3.00
CA THR A 75 -6.81 -3.61 2.83
C THR A 75 -6.55 -3.26 1.35
N ILE A 76 -6.89 -4.18 0.44
CA ILE A 76 -6.76 -4.00 -1.02
C ILE A 76 -7.63 -2.83 -1.50
N LEU A 77 -8.91 -2.81 -1.10
CA LEU A 77 -9.84 -1.73 -1.46
C LEU A 77 -9.37 -0.39 -0.89
N PHE A 78 -9.02 -0.34 0.39
CA PHE A 78 -8.66 0.89 1.08
C PHE A 78 -7.37 1.49 0.52
N THR A 79 -6.33 0.67 0.28
CA THR A 79 -5.07 1.16 -0.30
C THR A 79 -5.23 1.63 -1.74
N SER A 80 -6.10 0.99 -2.52
CA SER A 80 -6.43 1.42 -3.88
C SER A 80 -7.19 2.75 -3.90
N LEU A 81 -8.16 2.92 -2.99
CA LEU A 81 -8.91 4.17 -2.83
C LEU A 81 -8.03 5.31 -2.30
N LEU A 82 -7.11 5.04 -1.38
CA LEU A 82 -6.21 6.05 -0.80
C LEU A 82 -5.16 6.56 -1.77
N THR A 83 -4.75 5.73 -2.74
CA THR A 83 -3.68 6.09 -3.68
C THR A 83 -3.89 7.43 -4.39
N PRO A 84 -5.03 7.70 -5.08
CA PRO A 84 -5.23 8.96 -5.78
C PRO A 84 -5.17 10.16 -4.83
N PHE A 85 -5.58 10.02 -3.56
CA PHE A 85 -5.45 11.09 -2.57
C PHE A 85 -4.00 11.29 -2.16
N GLY A 86 -3.25 10.20 -1.91
CA GLY A 86 -1.83 10.25 -1.61
C GLY A 86 -1.02 10.89 -2.73
N VAL A 87 -1.24 10.49 -3.98
CA VAL A 87 -0.57 11.07 -5.15
C VAL A 87 -0.86 12.56 -5.26
N ARG A 88 -2.12 12.97 -5.06
CA ARG A 88 -2.54 14.37 -5.11
C ARG A 88 -1.90 15.20 -3.99
N LEU A 89 -1.76 14.61 -2.80
CA LEU A 89 -1.08 15.23 -1.67
C LEU A 89 0.40 15.45 -1.97
N VAL A 90 1.10 14.41 -2.45
CA VAL A 90 2.53 14.52 -2.82
C VAL A 90 2.74 15.56 -3.91
N ARG A 91 1.90 15.61 -4.95
CA ARG A 91 2.01 16.64 -6.02
C ARG A 91 1.78 18.07 -5.52
N ARG A 92 1.00 18.26 -4.45
CA ARG A 92 0.79 19.58 -3.82
C ARG A 92 1.99 20.01 -2.97
N LEU A 93 2.76 19.07 -2.45
CA LEU A 93 4.04 19.38 -1.84
C LEU A 93 4.98 19.84 -2.96
N LYS A 94 5.21 21.16 -3.07
CA LYS A 94 6.13 21.74 -4.07
C LYS A 94 7.44 20.92 -4.08
N PRO A 95 8.01 20.59 -5.26
CA PRO A 95 9.36 20.07 -5.30
C PRO A 95 10.25 21.16 -4.69
N LEU A 96 10.88 20.86 -3.56
CA LEU A 96 12.04 21.61 -3.11
C LEU A 96 13.08 21.38 -4.19
N SER A 97 13.24 22.35 -5.10
CA SER A 97 14.41 22.41 -5.96
C SER A 97 15.61 22.49 -5.02
N SER A 98 16.32 21.39 -4.89
CA SER A 98 17.70 21.41 -4.42
C SER A 98 18.48 20.65 -5.47
N VAL A 99 19.02 21.46 -6.40
CA VAL A 99 20.28 21.30 -7.13
C VAL A 99 20.59 19.91 -7.68
#